data_AF-A0A401Z4R9-F1
#
_entry.id   AF-A0A401Z4R9-F1
#
_cell.length_a   1.000
_cell.length_b   1.000
_cell.length_c   1.000
_cell.angle_alpha   90.00
_cell.angle_beta   90.00
_cell.angle_gamma   90.00
#
_symmetry.space_group_name_H-M   'P 1'
#
loop_
_entity.id
_entity.type
_entity.pdbx_description
1 polymer ?
#
loop_
_entity_poly.entity_id
_entity_poly.type
_entity_poly.pdbx_seq_one_letter_code
_entity_poly.pdbx_strand_id
1 'polypeptide(L)'
;MSTTSTGRAALGPGRAPGVVTEPEPVTVRSGWDTSVRHPVVPPDLQDCAPAGTPVHDDDPRMLYHASLGMVATPDVEHGLKTARRLLRVNRQSVHARVHAAVDGERGTGKTALTHLIGRAHQGRIEQLHGTDANRIPVVCVNAPPSRDDAVNWSAQLAVFLGWDLYRRDVDGRSVLRMKDWTGPAVHVMRASRTRLVLVDGVDRLRNNDIQPTFDFFDFLSAEIPSPSSGAAPAHGRSCTRPAANAAPPSPAPLAPGTPPPHATLSPSCGSTPSPTPRYGEGP
;
A
#
# COMPACT_ATOMS: atom_id res chain seq x y z
N MET A 1 5.88 69.94 -23.01
CA MET A 1 5.79 69.82 -21.54
C MET A 1 4.36 69.36 -21.23
N SER A 2 4.15 68.04 -21.17
CA SER A 2 3.90 67.27 -19.93
C SER A 2 2.44 67.40 -19.48
N THR A 3 1.66 66.38 -19.14
CA THR A 3 1.78 64.90 -19.07
C THR A 3 0.36 64.37 -18.86
N THR A 4 0.02 63.26 -19.53
CA THR A 4 -1.22 62.48 -19.37
C THR A 4 -1.18 61.69 -18.06
N SER A 5 -2.26 61.72 -17.27
CA SER A 5 -2.46 60.85 -16.09
C SER A 5 -3.64 59.93 -16.36
N THR A 6 -3.34 58.68 -16.71
CA THR A 6 -4.31 57.59 -16.86
C THR A 6 -4.26 56.74 -15.60
N GLY A 7 -5.37 56.68 -14.86
CA GLY A 7 -5.54 55.87 -13.67
C GLY A 7 -5.39 54.37 -13.97
N ARG A 8 -4.37 53.76 -13.35
CA ARG A 8 -4.10 52.33 -13.41
C ARG A 8 -4.89 51.65 -12.29
N ALA A 9 -5.88 50.85 -12.68
CA ALA A 9 -6.59 49.95 -11.77
C ALA A 9 -5.58 48.99 -11.12
N ALA A 10 -5.67 48.85 -9.80
CA ALA A 10 -4.84 47.97 -9.01
C ALA A 10 -5.21 46.51 -9.28
N LEU A 11 -4.31 45.78 -9.96
CA LEU A 11 -4.29 44.32 -9.94
C LEU A 11 -4.00 43.87 -8.49
N GLY A 12 -4.89 43.03 -7.94
CA GLY A 12 -4.68 42.39 -6.65
C GLY A 12 -3.40 41.56 -6.61
N PRO A 13 -2.88 41.24 -5.41
CA PRO A 13 -1.61 40.54 -5.28
C PRO A 13 -1.73 39.14 -5.92
N GLY A 14 -0.99 38.95 -7.01
CA GLY A 14 -0.82 37.65 -7.65
C GLY A 14 -0.34 36.63 -6.63
N ARG A 15 -1.05 35.50 -6.58
CA ARG A 15 -0.62 34.27 -5.90
C ARG A 15 0.81 33.99 -6.34
N ALA A 16 1.75 34.02 -5.38
CA ALA A 16 3.13 33.64 -5.64
C ALA A 16 3.16 32.26 -6.33
N PRO A 17 4.03 32.05 -7.34
CA PRO A 17 4.18 30.74 -7.98
C PRO A 17 4.41 29.71 -6.89
N GLY A 18 3.52 28.71 -6.84
CA GLY A 18 3.56 27.67 -5.84
C GLY A 18 4.95 27.03 -5.85
N VAL A 19 5.63 27.05 -4.71
CA VAL A 19 6.82 26.25 -4.50
C VAL A 19 6.40 24.81 -4.82
N VAL A 20 6.93 24.26 -5.92
CA VAL A 20 6.81 22.85 -6.25
C VAL A 20 7.55 22.12 -5.15
N THR A 21 6.82 21.74 -4.10
CA THR A 21 7.36 20.94 -3.01
C THR A 21 7.41 19.52 -3.56
N GLU A 22 8.58 18.88 -3.55
CA GLU A 22 8.68 17.50 -4.01
C GLU A 22 7.62 16.64 -3.33
N PRO A 23 6.90 15.78 -4.07
CA PRO A 23 5.84 14.97 -3.49
C PRO A 23 6.44 14.06 -2.43
N GLU A 24 5.94 14.18 -1.20
CA GLU A 24 6.41 13.32 -0.12
C GLU A 24 6.12 11.85 -0.45
N PRO A 25 7.02 10.92 -0.10
CA PRO A 25 6.82 9.50 -0.36
C PRO A 25 5.54 8.96 0.28
N VAL A 26 4.87 8.03 -0.40
CA VAL A 26 3.69 7.32 0.13
C VAL A 26 4.00 6.43 1.35
N THR A 27 5.27 6.22 1.67
CA THR A 27 5.76 5.59 2.90
C THR A 27 5.85 6.55 4.09
N VAL A 28 5.41 7.80 3.92
CA VAL A 28 5.19 8.79 4.99
C VAL A 28 3.70 9.12 5.02
N ARG A 29 3.12 9.27 6.21
CA ARG A 29 1.68 9.52 6.37
C ARG A 29 1.17 10.72 5.55
N SER A 30 1.87 11.85 5.59
CA SER A 30 1.47 13.06 4.87
C SER A 30 1.53 12.88 3.35
N GLY A 31 2.56 12.20 2.84
CA GLY A 31 2.64 11.77 1.45
C GLY A 31 1.51 10.82 1.07
N TRP A 32 1.20 9.83 1.92
CA TRP A 32 0.08 8.90 1.73
C TRP A 32 -1.27 9.63 1.67
N ASP A 33 -1.59 10.47 2.65
CA ASP A 33 -2.83 11.24 2.73
C ASP A 33 -2.99 12.17 1.53
N THR A 34 -1.91 12.84 1.12
CA THR A 34 -1.89 13.66 -0.10
C THR A 34 -2.21 12.82 -1.32
N SER A 35 -1.60 11.63 -1.44
CA SER A 35 -1.82 10.70 -2.54
C SER A 35 -3.27 10.16 -2.59
N VAL A 36 -3.94 9.97 -1.44
CA VAL A 36 -5.34 9.53 -1.38
C VAL A 36 -6.30 10.65 -1.78
N ARG A 37 -6.01 11.88 -1.34
CA ARG A 37 -6.91 13.04 -1.48
C ARG A 37 -6.62 13.90 -2.70
N HIS A 38 -5.55 13.61 -3.43
CA HIS A 38 -5.19 14.34 -4.64
C HIS A 38 -6.30 14.20 -5.69
N PRO A 39 -7.06 15.27 -5.98
CA PRO A 39 -8.12 15.21 -6.96
C PRO A 39 -7.51 15.27 -8.36
N VAL A 40 -7.78 14.26 -9.19
CA VAL A 40 -7.41 14.28 -10.61
C VAL A 40 -8.55 14.98 -11.35
N VAL A 41 -8.38 16.29 -11.59
CA VAL A 41 -9.38 17.14 -12.25
C VAL A 41 -8.79 17.68 -13.54
N PRO A 42 -9.51 17.60 -14.68
CA PRO A 42 -9.07 18.22 -15.92
C PRO A 42 -8.81 19.73 -15.72
N PRO A 43 -7.69 20.27 -16.26
CA PRO A 43 -7.38 21.68 -16.13
C PRO A 43 -8.35 22.53 -16.96
N ASP A 44 -8.54 23.79 -16.56
CA ASP A 44 -9.20 24.76 -17.43
C ASP A 44 -8.29 25.03 -18.63
N LEU A 45 -8.85 24.94 -19.84
CA LEU A 45 -8.12 25.18 -21.07
C LEU A 45 -7.62 26.62 -21.18
N GLN A 46 -8.21 27.57 -20.44
CA GLN A 46 -7.73 28.96 -20.36
C GLN A 46 -6.39 29.11 -19.62
N ASP A 47 -6.09 28.18 -18.71
CA ASP A 47 -4.83 28.15 -17.96
C ASP A 47 -3.70 27.44 -18.75
N CYS A 48 -4.04 26.85 -19.89
CA CYS A 48 -3.13 26.08 -20.72
C CYS A 48 -2.47 26.94 -21.79
N ALA A 49 -1.34 26.48 -22.34
CA ALA A 49 -0.69 27.17 -23.44
C ALA A 49 -1.64 27.25 -24.66
N PRO A 50 -1.83 28.45 -25.27
CA PRO A 50 -2.72 28.64 -26.41
C PRO A 50 -2.41 27.72 -27.59
N ALA A 51 -3.40 27.49 -28.44
CA ALA A 51 -3.20 26.72 -29.67
C ALA A 51 -2.12 27.38 -30.54
N GLY A 52 -1.12 26.59 -30.96
CA GLY A 52 -0.01 27.04 -31.81
C GLY A 52 1.20 27.63 -31.07
N THR A 53 1.17 27.72 -29.73
CA THR A 53 2.36 28.07 -28.94
C THR A 53 3.11 26.83 -28.45
N PRO A 54 4.43 26.91 -28.22
CA PRO A 54 5.19 25.82 -27.60
C PRO A 54 4.59 25.41 -26.24
N VAL A 55 4.44 24.10 -26.04
CA VAL A 55 3.97 23.51 -24.78
C VAL A 55 5.19 23.08 -23.96
N HIS A 56 5.24 23.52 -22.70
CA HIS A 56 6.30 23.15 -21.75
C HIS A 56 5.83 22.04 -20.79
N ASP A 57 6.76 21.38 -20.12
CA ASP A 57 6.46 20.29 -19.16
C ASP A 57 5.58 20.76 -17.99
N ASP A 58 5.63 22.05 -17.66
CA ASP A 58 4.80 22.69 -16.63
C ASP A 58 3.38 23.06 -17.12
N ASP A 59 3.02 22.79 -18.38
CA ASP A 59 1.67 23.05 -18.89
C ASP A 59 0.63 22.22 -18.11
N PRO A 60 -0.49 22.81 -17.64
CA PRO A 60 -1.49 22.10 -16.85
C PRO A 60 -2.02 20.80 -17.50
N ARG A 61 -2.07 20.72 -18.83
CA ARG A 61 -2.47 19.48 -19.54
C ARG A 61 -1.41 18.40 -19.41
N MET A 62 -0.13 18.77 -19.49
CA MET A 62 0.98 17.83 -19.33
C MET A 62 0.98 17.27 -17.90
N LEU A 63 0.84 18.15 -16.90
CA LEU A 63 0.72 17.76 -15.50
C LEU A 63 -0.53 16.89 -15.25
N TYR A 64 -1.67 17.24 -15.85
CA TYR A 64 -2.89 16.43 -15.78
C TYR A 64 -2.69 15.04 -16.38
N HIS A 65 -2.16 14.94 -17.59
CA HIS A 65 -1.90 13.65 -18.24
C HIS A 65 -0.86 12.82 -17.48
N ALA A 66 0.14 13.45 -16.87
CA ALA A 66 1.10 12.77 -15.99
C ALA A 66 0.46 12.30 -14.67
N SER A 67 -0.59 13.00 -14.20
CA SER A 67 -1.33 12.62 -12.98
C SER A 67 -2.37 11.50 -13.21
N LEU A 68 -2.71 11.21 -14.47
CA LEU A 68 -3.63 10.13 -14.80
C LEU A 68 -3.05 8.80 -14.29
N GLY A 69 -3.79 8.16 -13.39
CA GLY A 69 -3.39 6.91 -12.77
C GLY A 69 -3.39 5.73 -13.74
N MET A 70 -3.12 4.55 -13.18
CA MET A 70 -3.19 3.28 -13.91
C MET A 70 -4.55 3.11 -14.60
N VAL A 71 -4.52 2.69 -15.87
CA VAL A 71 -5.73 2.32 -16.61
C VAL A 71 -6.45 1.20 -15.89
N ALA A 72 -7.77 1.30 -15.76
CA ALA A 72 -8.59 0.23 -15.21
C ALA A 72 -8.47 -1.01 -16.12
N THR A 73 -7.80 -2.05 -15.64
CA THR A 73 -7.73 -3.35 -16.31
C THR A 73 -8.58 -4.38 -15.55
N PRO A 74 -9.02 -5.47 -16.20
CA PRO A 74 -9.73 -6.56 -15.52
C PRO A 74 -8.98 -7.11 -14.30
N ASP A 75 -7.64 -7.19 -14.38
CA ASP A 75 -6.80 -7.68 -13.28
C ASP A 75 -6.78 -6.73 -12.09
N VAL A 76 -6.71 -5.41 -12.36
CA VAL A 76 -6.79 -4.38 -11.31
C VAL A 76 -8.15 -4.41 -10.63
N GLU A 77 -9.23 -4.49 -11.41
CA GLU A 77 -10.58 -4.62 -10.86
C GLU A 77 -10.73 -5.89 -10.02
N HIS A 78 -10.21 -7.02 -10.50
CA HIS A 78 -10.24 -8.28 -9.78
C HIS A 78 -9.48 -8.16 -8.46
N GLY A 79 -8.26 -7.62 -8.48
CA GLY A 79 -7.45 -7.38 -7.29
C GLY A 79 -8.16 -6.50 -6.26
N LEU A 80 -8.77 -5.39 -6.69
CA LEU A 80 -9.55 -4.49 -5.82
C LEU A 80 -10.78 -5.20 -5.20
N LYS A 81 -11.52 -5.97 -6.00
CA LYS A 81 -12.68 -6.74 -5.52
C LYS A 81 -12.26 -7.80 -4.50
N THR A 82 -11.20 -8.54 -4.77
CA THR A 82 -10.64 -9.56 -3.87
C THR A 82 -10.14 -8.94 -2.57
N ALA A 83 -9.34 -7.88 -2.63
CA ALA A 83 -8.86 -7.19 -1.43
C ALA A 83 -10.03 -6.65 -0.58
N ARG A 84 -11.05 -6.05 -1.21
CA ARG A 84 -12.25 -5.58 -0.50
C ARG A 84 -13.00 -6.71 0.19
N ARG A 85 -13.06 -7.90 -0.41
CA ARG A 85 -13.68 -9.09 0.20
C ARG A 85 -12.88 -9.53 1.43
N LEU A 86 -11.56 -9.64 1.32
CA LEU A 86 -10.68 -10.04 2.44
C LEU A 86 -10.76 -9.05 3.61
N LEU A 87 -10.75 -7.74 3.32
CA LEU A 87 -10.92 -6.71 4.33
C LEU A 87 -12.27 -6.79 5.04
N ARG A 88 -13.33 -7.24 4.37
CA ARG A 88 -14.64 -7.47 5.01
C ARG A 88 -14.61 -8.71 5.92
N VAL A 89 -13.95 -9.78 5.49
CA VAL A 89 -13.76 -10.98 6.32
C VAL A 89 -12.99 -10.65 7.59
N ASN A 90 -11.84 -9.99 7.46
CA ASN A 90 -10.99 -9.60 8.60
C ASN A 90 -11.68 -8.65 9.59
N ARG A 91 -12.71 -7.90 9.15
CA ARG A 91 -13.50 -7.05 10.06
C ARG A 91 -14.42 -7.85 10.98
N GLN A 92 -14.84 -9.05 10.58
CA GLN A 92 -15.71 -9.93 11.36
C GLN A 92 -14.91 -10.97 12.15
N SER A 93 -13.70 -11.31 11.69
CA SER A 93 -12.82 -12.24 12.40
C SER A 93 -12.22 -11.61 13.65
N VAL A 94 -12.46 -12.24 14.79
CA VAL A 94 -11.78 -11.94 16.08
C VAL A 94 -10.46 -12.70 16.18
N HIS A 95 -10.40 -13.89 15.57
CA HIS A 95 -9.23 -14.77 15.55
C HIS A 95 -8.92 -15.17 14.09
N ALA A 96 -7.64 -15.37 13.76
CA ALA A 96 -7.15 -15.77 12.43
C ALA A 96 -7.52 -14.82 11.29
N ARG A 97 -6.81 -13.68 11.20
CA ARG A 97 -6.95 -12.77 10.06
C ARG A 97 -6.23 -13.32 8.85
N VAL A 98 -6.82 -13.06 7.68
CA VAL A 98 -6.26 -13.48 6.40
C VAL A 98 -5.31 -12.39 5.90
N HIS A 99 -4.09 -12.80 5.63
CA HIS A 99 -3.10 -12.00 4.91
C HIS A 99 -3.27 -12.21 3.41
N ALA A 100 -3.02 -11.17 2.61
CA ALA A 100 -3.08 -11.25 1.16
C ALA A 100 -1.72 -10.88 0.58
N ALA A 101 -1.26 -11.66 -0.39
CA ALA A 101 -0.09 -11.35 -1.19
C ALA A 101 -0.52 -11.02 -2.62
N VAL A 102 0.05 -9.96 -3.19
CA VAL A 102 -0.04 -9.67 -4.61
C VAL A 102 1.25 -10.18 -5.24
N ASP A 103 1.14 -11.20 -6.07
CA ASP A 103 2.28 -11.84 -6.73
C ASP A 103 2.19 -11.69 -8.27
N GLY A 104 3.33 -11.82 -8.94
CA GLY A 104 3.49 -11.61 -10.37
C GLY A 104 4.93 -11.23 -10.73
N GLU A 105 5.24 -11.11 -12.02
CA GLU A 105 6.58 -10.73 -12.48
C GLU A 105 6.90 -9.27 -12.13
N ARG A 106 8.18 -8.88 -12.18
CA ARG A 106 8.60 -7.49 -11.98
C ARG A 106 8.00 -6.60 -13.06
N GLY A 107 7.50 -5.42 -12.69
CA GLY A 107 6.90 -4.48 -13.65
C GLY A 107 5.42 -4.71 -13.98
N THR A 108 4.79 -5.77 -13.47
CA THR A 108 3.36 -6.08 -13.68
C THR A 108 2.39 -5.19 -12.88
N GLY A 109 2.91 -4.17 -12.20
CA GLY A 109 2.07 -3.24 -11.43
C GLY A 109 1.71 -3.69 -10.01
N LYS A 110 2.38 -4.69 -9.43
CA LYS A 110 2.14 -5.16 -8.04
C LYS A 110 2.08 -4.01 -7.01
N THR A 111 3.14 -3.20 -6.95
CA THR A 111 3.23 -2.01 -6.09
C THR A 111 2.05 -1.07 -6.32
N ALA A 112 1.70 -0.83 -7.57
CA ALA A 112 0.64 0.09 -7.92
C ALA A 112 -0.75 -0.47 -7.56
N LEU A 113 -1.00 -1.77 -7.73
CA LEU A 113 -2.22 -2.43 -7.23
C LEU A 113 -2.30 -2.38 -5.71
N THR A 114 -1.20 -2.64 -4.99
CA THR A 114 -1.11 -2.53 -3.53
C THR A 114 -1.50 -1.12 -3.06
N HIS A 115 -0.95 -0.08 -3.69
CA HIS A 115 -1.32 1.31 -3.40
C HIS A 115 -2.79 1.60 -3.73
N LEU A 116 -3.30 1.12 -4.88
CA LEU A 116 -4.71 1.29 -5.26
C LEU A 116 -5.67 0.66 -4.23
N ILE A 117 -5.34 -0.53 -3.72
CA ILE A 117 -6.10 -1.19 -2.64
C ILE A 117 -6.16 -0.29 -1.40
N GLY A 118 -5.02 0.24 -0.98
CA GLY A 118 -4.96 1.16 0.16
C GLY A 118 -5.75 2.44 -0.07
N ARG A 119 -5.55 3.11 -1.21
CA ARG A 119 -6.28 4.34 -1.57
C ARG A 119 -7.78 4.11 -1.57
N ALA A 120 -8.25 3.02 -2.20
CA ALA A 120 -9.65 2.65 -2.22
C ALA A 120 -10.19 2.35 -0.82
N HIS A 121 -9.40 1.70 0.05
CA HIS A 121 -9.79 1.43 1.42
C HIS A 121 -9.90 2.72 2.24
N GLN A 122 -8.90 3.60 2.20
CA GLN A 122 -8.90 4.85 2.93
C GLN A 122 -10.01 5.78 2.44
N GLY A 123 -10.13 5.98 1.11
CA GLY A 123 -11.19 6.79 0.53
C GLY A 123 -12.59 6.33 0.96
N ARG A 124 -12.83 5.01 1.03
CA ARG A 124 -14.08 4.46 1.56
C ARG A 124 -14.28 4.79 3.04
N ILE A 125 -13.24 4.71 3.86
CA ILE A 125 -13.33 5.03 5.29
C ILE A 125 -13.60 6.52 5.52
N GLU A 126 -12.93 7.39 4.76
CA GLU A 126 -13.14 8.85 4.79
C GLU A 126 -14.55 9.21 4.29
N GLN A 127 -15.06 8.55 3.25
CA GLN A 127 -16.46 8.71 2.82
C GLN A 127 -17.49 8.31 3.90
N LEU A 128 -17.20 7.27 4.68
CA LEU A 128 -18.13 6.75 5.69
C LEU A 128 -18.10 7.51 7.01
N HIS A 129 -16.96 8.09 7.37
CA HIS A 129 -16.73 8.67 8.71
C HIS A 129 -16.27 10.12 8.68
N GLY A 130 -16.10 10.72 7.50
CA GLY A 130 -15.41 11.99 7.33
C GLY A 130 -13.89 11.85 7.41
N THR A 131 -13.20 12.90 6.97
CA THR A 131 -11.77 13.05 7.13
C THR A 131 -11.43 13.40 8.58
N ASP A 132 -10.50 12.67 9.20
CA ASP A 132 -10.13 12.81 10.60
C ASP A 132 -8.61 12.70 10.75
N ALA A 133 -7.97 13.76 11.26
CA ALA A 133 -6.52 13.81 11.48
C ALA A 133 -6.03 12.82 12.55
N ASN A 134 -6.90 12.30 13.40
CA ASN A 134 -6.56 11.27 14.39
C ASN A 134 -6.74 9.86 13.84
N ARG A 135 -7.24 9.70 12.62
CA ARG A 135 -7.48 8.39 12.00
C ARG A 135 -6.43 8.08 10.95
N ILE A 136 -5.87 6.87 11.03
CA ILE A 136 -4.89 6.36 10.07
C ILE A 136 -5.39 5.00 9.58
N PRO A 137 -6.32 4.94 8.60
CA PRO A 137 -6.92 3.67 8.17
C PRO A 137 -5.91 2.72 7.54
N VAL A 138 -4.91 3.27 6.84
CA VAL A 138 -3.90 2.55 6.09
C VAL A 138 -2.51 3.00 6.52
N VAL A 139 -1.61 2.04 6.72
CA VAL A 139 -0.17 2.26 6.87
C VAL A 139 0.52 1.63 5.68
N CYS A 140 1.48 2.31 5.06
CA CYS A 140 2.22 1.82 3.90
C CYS A 140 3.72 1.82 4.19
N VAL A 141 4.37 0.66 4.09
CA VAL A 141 5.80 0.50 4.34
C VAL A 141 6.45 -0.30 3.22
N ASN A 142 7.76 -0.07 3.00
CA ASN A 142 8.52 -0.74 1.96
C ASN A 142 9.63 -1.57 2.58
N ALA A 143 9.72 -2.84 2.19
CA ALA A 143 10.92 -3.63 2.46
C ALA A 143 12.19 -2.86 2.02
N PRO A 144 13.33 -3.11 2.68
CA PRO A 144 14.59 -2.48 2.31
C PRO A 144 14.89 -2.59 0.81
N PRO A 145 15.54 -1.57 0.22
CA PRO A 145 15.78 -1.51 -1.22
C PRO A 145 16.76 -2.59 -1.68
N SER A 146 17.72 -2.98 -0.84
CA SER A 146 18.69 -4.04 -1.11
C SER A 146 18.31 -5.33 -0.39
N ARG A 147 18.61 -6.47 -1.06
CA ARG A 147 18.56 -7.78 -0.43
C ARG A 147 19.56 -7.93 0.70
N ASP A 148 20.61 -7.11 0.81
CA ASP A 148 21.62 -7.32 1.84
C ASP A 148 21.27 -6.66 3.20
N ASP A 149 20.33 -5.72 3.17
CA ASP A 149 19.97 -4.91 4.33
C ASP A 149 19.08 -5.68 5.31
N ALA A 150 19.42 -5.62 6.60
CA ALA A 150 18.57 -6.17 7.64
C ALA A 150 17.27 -5.37 7.78
N VAL A 151 16.16 -6.08 7.85
CA VAL A 151 14.84 -5.46 7.89
C VAL A 151 14.52 -5.01 9.31
N ASN A 152 14.21 -3.71 9.46
CA ASN A 152 13.66 -3.17 10.70
C ASN A 152 12.27 -2.60 10.45
N TRP A 153 11.25 -3.47 10.56
CA TRP A 153 9.85 -3.08 10.36
C TRP A 153 9.39 -2.00 11.34
N SER A 154 9.88 -2.04 12.59
CA SER A 154 9.54 -1.03 13.59
C SER A 154 9.99 0.37 13.16
N ALA A 155 11.20 0.50 12.60
CA ALA A 155 11.70 1.76 12.08
C ALA A 155 10.90 2.25 10.87
N GLN A 156 10.48 1.35 9.99
CA GLN A 156 9.64 1.74 8.85
C GLN A 156 8.25 2.24 9.29
N LEU A 157 7.65 1.59 10.28
CA LEU A 157 6.39 2.07 10.87
C LEU A 157 6.57 3.45 11.50
N ALA A 158 7.66 3.67 12.24
CA ALA A 158 7.98 4.96 12.83
C ALA A 158 8.14 6.07 11.78
N VAL A 159 8.85 5.79 10.67
CA VAL A 159 8.97 6.72 9.54
C VAL A 159 7.60 7.03 8.95
N PHE A 160 6.75 6.02 8.74
CA PHE A 160 5.39 6.25 8.23
C PHE A 160 4.59 7.15 9.16
N LEU A 161 4.68 6.93 10.47
CA LEU A 161 4.00 7.74 11.49
C LEU A 161 4.59 9.16 11.66
N GLY A 162 5.64 9.50 10.92
CA GLY A 162 6.28 10.82 10.94
C GLY A 162 7.24 11.02 12.11
N TRP A 163 7.80 9.93 12.65
CA TRP A 163 8.75 10.02 13.75
C TRP A 163 10.18 10.19 13.24
N ASP A 164 10.88 11.10 13.89
CA ASP A 164 12.31 11.24 13.69
C ASP A 164 13.05 10.13 14.46
N LEU A 165 13.65 9.22 13.70
CA LEU A 165 14.36 8.06 14.22
C LEU A 165 15.65 8.46 14.94
N TYR A 166 16.24 9.59 14.55
CA TYR A 166 17.57 9.99 14.98
C TYR A 166 17.50 11.18 15.92
N ARG A 167 18.48 11.27 16.80
CA ARG A 167 18.74 12.44 17.64
C ARG A 167 20.23 12.77 17.54
N ARG A 168 20.55 14.05 17.70
CA ARG A 168 21.92 14.51 17.86
C ARG A 168 22.39 14.20 19.29
N ASP A 169 23.48 13.46 19.42
CA ASP A 169 24.20 13.28 20.66
C ASP A 169 24.94 14.57 21.09
N VAL A 170 25.54 14.58 22.28
CA VAL A 170 26.39 15.66 22.80
C VAL A 170 27.52 16.00 21.83
N ASP A 171 28.06 15.01 21.13
CA ASP A 171 29.10 15.18 20.09
C ASP A 171 28.54 15.55 18.71
N GLY A 172 27.24 15.83 18.58
CA GLY A 172 26.58 16.15 17.31
C GLY A 172 26.38 14.96 16.36
N ARG A 173 26.71 13.73 16.79
CA ARG A 173 26.52 12.50 16.02
C ARG A 173 25.05 12.11 15.98
N SER A 174 24.57 11.64 14.84
CA SER A 174 23.22 11.10 14.71
C SER A 174 23.17 9.70 15.31
N VAL A 175 22.43 9.54 16.40
CA VAL A 175 22.20 8.27 17.09
C VAL A 175 20.72 7.94 17.08
N LEU A 176 20.41 6.64 16.99
CA LEU A 176 19.04 6.16 16.99
C LEU A 176 18.41 6.45 18.36
N ARG A 177 17.22 7.07 18.39
CA ARG A 177 16.55 7.42 19.65
C ARG A 177 16.13 6.20 20.46
N MET A 178 15.77 5.12 19.77
CA MET A 178 15.33 3.88 20.38
C MET A 178 15.64 2.71 19.45
N LYS A 179 15.95 1.55 20.02
CA LYS A 179 16.27 0.33 19.26
C LYS A 179 15.05 -0.29 18.55
N ASP A 180 13.88 -0.18 19.16
CA ASP A 180 12.65 -0.80 18.69
C ASP A 180 11.44 0.15 18.87
N TRP A 181 10.73 0.41 17.79
CA TRP A 181 9.55 1.29 17.77
C TRP A 181 8.22 0.56 17.83
N THR A 182 8.23 -0.78 17.94
CA THR A 182 7.03 -1.61 17.79
C THR A 182 5.94 -1.25 18.78
N GLY A 183 6.27 -1.16 20.08
CA GLY A 183 5.29 -0.85 21.13
C GLY A 183 4.59 0.50 20.91
N PRO A 184 5.34 1.61 20.79
CA PRO A 184 4.76 2.91 20.45
C PRO A 184 3.96 2.88 19.14
N ALA A 185 4.47 2.24 18.08
CA ALA A 185 3.80 2.24 16.77
C ALA A 185 2.45 1.52 16.84
N VAL A 186 2.41 0.34 17.47
CA VAL A 186 1.18 -0.41 17.72
C VAL A 186 0.18 0.42 18.53
N HIS A 187 0.64 1.14 19.57
CA HIS A 187 -0.22 2.01 20.36
C HIS A 187 -0.90 3.07 19.49
N VAL A 188 -0.15 3.77 18.64
CA VAL A 188 -0.71 4.78 17.73
C VAL A 188 -1.62 4.16 16.68
N MET A 189 -1.25 3.04 16.08
CA MET A 189 -2.09 2.34 15.09
C MET A 189 -3.43 1.87 15.69
N ARG A 190 -3.42 1.42 16.95
CA ARG A 190 -4.64 1.10 17.72
C ARG A 190 -5.50 2.34 17.94
N ALA A 191 -4.91 3.39 18.52
CA ALA A 191 -5.61 4.63 18.84
C ALA A 191 -6.21 5.30 17.59
N SER A 192 -5.49 5.24 16.47
CA SER A 192 -5.88 5.83 15.18
C SER A 192 -6.74 4.92 14.30
N ARG A 193 -7.14 3.74 14.81
CA ARG A 193 -8.04 2.79 14.14
C ARG A 193 -7.50 2.34 12.78
N THR A 194 -6.21 2.03 12.71
CA THR A 194 -5.61 1.36 11.56
C THR A 194 -6.27 0.01 11.29
N ARG A 195 -6.49 -0.30 10.01
CA ARG A 195 -7.20 -1.52 9.58
C ARG A 195 -6.49 -2.26 8.45
N LEU A 196 -5.49 -1.64 7.84
CA LEU A 196 -4.73 -2.20 6.74
C LEU A 196 -3.27 -1.74 6.84
N VAL A 197 -2.36 -2.69 6.81
CA VAL A 197 -0.93 -2.45 6.65
C VAL A 197 -0.53 -2.98 5.27
N LEU A 198 -0.04 -2.10 4.43
CA LEU A 198 0.51 -2.42 3.12
C LEU A 198 2.02 -2.56 3.26
N VAL A 199 2.54 -3.66 2.71
CA VAL A 199 3.97 -3.93 2.66
C VAL A 199 4.34 -4.17 1.21
N ASP A 200 5.17 -3.30 0.65
CA ASP A 200 5.69 -3.48 -0.70
C ASP A 200 7.12 -4.03 -0.68
N GLY A 201 7.49 -4.78 -1.72
CA GLY A 201 8.85 -5.27 -1.92
C GLY A 201 9.25 -6.48 -1.06
N VAL A 202 8.30 -7.27 -0.54
CA VAL A 202 8.60 -8.48 0.26
C VAL A 202 9.42 -9.52 -0.51
N ASP A 203 9.43 -9.48 -1.84
CA ASP A 203 10.27 -10.28 -2.73
C ASP A 203 11.78 -9.95 -2.64
N ARG A 204 12.12 -8.85 -1.97
CA ARG A 204 13.50 -8.37 -1.74
C ARG A 204 14.05 -8.78 -0.37
N LEU A 205 13.26 -9.45 0.46
CA LEU A 205 13.73 -9.91 1.77
C LEU A 205 14.80 -10.99 1.62
N ARG A 206 15.75 -11.02 2.56
CA ARG A 206 16.68 -12.15 2.71
C ARG A 206 15.91 -13.37 3.16
N ASN A 207 16.35 -14.55 2.74
CA ASN A 207 15.76 -15.82 3.20
C ASN A 207 15.71 -15.91 4.73
N ASN A 208 16.73 -15.41 5.43
CA ASN A 208 16.79 -15.41 6.90
C ASN A 208 15.83 -14.40 7.55
N ASP A 209 15.35 -13.40 6.81
CA ASP A 209 14.41 -12.38 7.32
C ASP A 209 12.95 -12.71 6.98
N ILE A 210 12.69 -13.71 6.14
CA ILE A 210 11.32 -14.09 5.73
C ILE A 210 10.49 -14.54 6.93
N GLN A 211 10.96 -15.52 7.68
CA GLN A 211 10.21 -16.04 8.83
C GLN A 211 10.00 -14.98 9.92
N PRO A 212 11.05 -14.25 10.37
CA PRO A 212 10.85 -13.15 11.33
C PRO A 212 9.89 -12.06 10.85
N THR A 213 9.84 -11.81 9.54
CA THR A 213 8.89 -10.86 8.94
C THR A 213 7.44 -11.33 9.09
N PHE A 214 7.16 -12.59 8.75
CA PHE A 214 5.80 -13.12 8.90
C PHE A 214 5.38 -13.22 10.37
N ASP A 215 6.30 -13.62 11.27
CA ASP A 215 6.04 -13.63 12.72
C ASP A 215 5.68 -12.21 13.22
N PHE A 216 6.37 -11.18 12.71
CA PHE A 216 6.06 -9.77 13.01
C PHE A 216 4.68 -9.35 12.47
N PHE A 217 4.28 -9.79 11.27
CA PHE A 217 2.97 -9.49 10.71
C PHE A 217 1.82 -10.19 11.45
N ASP A 218 2.04 -11.42 11.91
CA ASP A 218 1.10 -12.14 12.76
C ASP A 218 0.92 -11.41 14.10
N PHE A 219 2.03 -10.97 14.71
CA PHE A 219 2.00 -10.14 15.90
C PHE A 219 1.20 -8.84 15.69
N LEU A 220 1.47 -8.08 14.62
CA LEU A 220 0.72 -6.86 14.31
C LEU A 220 -0.77 -7.13 14.11
N SER A 221 -1.11 -8.24 13.46
CA SER A 221 -2.49 -8.61 13.16
C SER A 221 -3.27 -9.02 14.39
N ALA A 222 -2.60 -9.63 15.38
CA ALA A 222 -3.17 -9.90 16.70
C ALA A 222 -3.37 -8.61 17.50
N GLU A 223 -2.44 -7.65 17.38
CA GLU A 223 -2.46 -6.46 18.19
C GLU A 223 -3.47 -5.41 17.71
N ILE A 224 -3.54 -5.10 16.41
CA ILE A 224 -4.43 -4.05 15.89
C ILE A 224 -5.89 -4.57 15.95
N PRO A 225 -6.83 -4.03 16.74
CA PRO A 225 -8.15 -4.64 16.93
C PRO A 225 -9.07 -4.47 15.71
N SER A 226 -9.98 -5.42 15.50
CA SER A 226 -11.12 -5.23 14.60
C SER A 226 -12.19 -4.44 15.36
N PRO A 227 -12.91 -3.51 14.70
CA PRO A 227 -13.85 -2.60 15.38
C PRO A 227 -15.08 -3.29 16.00
N SER A 228 -15.25 -4.60 15.86
CA SER A 228 -16.28 -5.37 16.57
C SER A 228 -15.89 -5.69 18.02
N SER A 229 -14.63 -5.53 18.41
CA SER A 229 -14.19 -5.68 19.80
C SER A 229 -14.34 -4.37 20.57
N GLY A 230 -15.56 -4.10 21.03
CA GLY A 230 -15.78 -3.24 22.19
C GLY A 230 -15.53 -4.05 23.45
N ALA A 231 -14.28 -4.15 23.91
CA ALA A 231 -13.97 -4.62 25.26
C ALA A 231 -12.64 -4.01 25.75
N ALA A 232 -12.73 -3.37 26.92
CA ALA A 232 -11.61 -2.85 27.70
C ALA A 232 -10.61 -3.96 28.09
N PRO A 233 -9.36 -3.63 28.51
CA PRO A 233 -8.30 -4.62 28.62
C PRO A 233 -8.49 -5.45 29.90
N ALA A 234 -8.82 -6.73 29.76
CA ALA A 234 -8.65 -7.69 30.84
C ALA A 234 -7.26 -8.35 30.71
N HIS A 235 -6.38 -8.01 31.64
CA HIS A 235 -5.21 -8.85 31.94
C HIS A 235 -5.73 -10.23 32.37
N GLY A 236 -5.36 -11.27 31.64
CA GLY A 236 -5.75 -12.64 31.98
C GLY A 236 -5.05 -13.65 31.10
N ARG A 237 -3.94 -14.20 31.59
CA ARG A 237 -3.42 -15.47 31.09
C ARG A 237 -4.51 -16.52 31.22
N SER A 238 -4.91 -17.14 30.12
CA SER A 238 -5.67 -18.39 30.16
C SER A 238 -5.27 -19.25 28.98
N CYS A 239 -4.41 -20.23 29.26
CA CYS A 239 -4.22 -21.38 28.41
C CYS A 239 -5.50 -22.23 28.46
N THR A 240 -6.19 -22.39 27.35
CA THR A 240 -7.17 -23.49 27.18
C THR A 240 -6.89 -24.22 25.88
N ARG A 241 -6.34 -25.42 26.05
CA ARG A 241 -6.20 -26.49 25.06
C ARG A 241 -7.60 -27.04 24.73
N PRO A 242 -7.93 -27.35 23.47
CA PRO A 242 -8.95 -28.34 23.18
C PRO A 242 -8.29 -29.72 23.08
N ALA A 243 -8.61 -30.59 24.04
CA ALA A 243 -8.52 -32.03 23.85
C ALA A 243 -9.84 -32.51 23.23
N ALA A 244 -9.80 -33.07 22.03
CA ALA A 244 -10.81 -33.98 21.52
C ALA A 244 -10.19 -34.83 20.42
N ASN A 245 -9.75 -36.05 20.78
CA ASN A 245 -9.68 -37.17 19.87
C ASN A 245 -9.99 -38.43 20.68
N ALA A 246 -11.28 -38.76 20.73
CA ALA A 246 -11.73 -40.12 21.01
C ALA A 246 -11.58 -40.91 19.71
N ALA A 247 -10.89 -42.05 19.77
CA ALA A 247 -10.67 -42.94 18.64
C ALA A 247 -11.92 -43.77 18.31
N PRO A 248 -12.23 -43.99 17.03
CA PRO A 248 -12.90 -45.20 16.57
C PRO A 248 -11.92 -46.11 15.77
N PRO A 249 -12.24 -47.41 15.60
CA PRO A 249 -11.27 -48.45 15.28
C PRO A 249 -10.81 -48.47 13.81
N SER A 250 -9.61 -49.02 13.64
CA SER A 250 -8.85 -49.18 12.41
C SER A 250 -9.57 -49.96 11.30
N PRO A 251 -9.49 -49.53 10.02
CA PRO A 251 -9.57 -50.43 8.88
C PRO A 251 -8.19 -50.68 8.23
N ALA A 252 -8.02 -51.93 7.77
CA ALA A 252 -6.84 -52.49 7.12
C ALA A 252 -6.42 -51.77 5.82
N PRO A 253 -5.18 -51.96 5.32
CA PRO A 253 -4.55 -51.09 4.34
C PRO A 253 -4.84 -51.52 2.91
N LEU A 254 -4.85 -50.58 1.94
CA LEU A 254 -4.41 -50.82 0.55
C LEU A 254 -4.32 -49.54 -0.30
N ALA A 255 -3.14 -49.42 -0.94
CA ALA A 255 -2.73 -48.75 -2.18
C ALA A 255 -2.52 -47.21 -2.24
N PRO A 256 -1.50 -46.75 -3.00
CA PRO A 256 -0.88 -45.43 -2.84
C PRO A 256 -1.31 -44.41 -3.92
N GLY A 257 -1.20 -43.13 -3.57
CA GLY A 257 -1.01 -42.06 -4.54
C GLY A 257 -2.13 -41.02 -4.59
N THR A 258 -2.01 -39.96 -3.78
CA THR A 258 -2.51 -38.62 -4.14
C THR A 258 -1.81 -37.56 -3.26
N PRO A 259 -1.19 -36.51 -3.82
CA PRO A 259 -0.63 -35.41 -3.03
C PRO A 259 -1.71 -34.38 -2.61
N PRO A 260 -1.49 -33.63 -1.50
CA PRO A 260 -2.46 -32.64 -0.99
C PRO A 260 -2.48 -31.33 -1.80
N PRO A 261 -3.58 -30.54 -1.73
CA PRO A 261 -3.73 -29.33 -2.53
C PRO A 261 -2.95 -28.13 -1.96
N HIS A 262 -1.93 -27.68 -2.69
CA HIS A 262 -1.41 -26.32 -2.60
C HIS A 262 -2.15 -25.44 -3.61
N ALA A 263 -2.81 -24.38 -3.14
CA ALA A 263 -3.40 -23.37 -4.01
C ALA A 263 -2.30 -22.40 -4.50
N THR A 264 -1.62 -22.80 -5.56
CA THR A 264 -0.69 -21.96 -6.32
C THR A 264 -1.43 -21.42 -7.55
N LEU A 265 -1.50 -20.11 -7.71
CA LEU A 265 -1.99 -19.49 -8.95
C LEU A 265 -0.82 -19.46 -9.95
N SER A 266 -0.92 -20.23 -11.03
CA SER A 266 -0.07 -20.09 -12.22
C SER A 266 -0.94 -20.23 -13.47
N PRO A 267 -0.79 -19.36 -14.49
CA PRO A 267 -1.47 -19.50 -15.76
C PRO A 267 -0.64 -20.39 -16.70
N SER A 268 -1.20 -21.52 -17.13
CA SER A 268 -0.63 -22.32 -18.22
C SER A 268 -1.08 -21.76 -19.57
N CYS A 269 -0.13 -21.24 -20.36
CA CYS A 269 -0.33 -21.00 -21.79
C CYS A 269 -0.54 -22.34 -22.50
N GLY A 270 -1.70 -22.51 -23.14
CA GLY A 270 -1.96 -23.60 -24.06
C GLY A 270 -1.30 -23.34 -25.42
N SER A 271 -0.36 -24.20 -25.79
CA SER A 271 0.23 -24.23 -27.13
C SER A 271 -0.70 -25.01 -28.07
N THR A 272 -1.32 -24.33 -29.02
CA THR A 272 -1.89 -24.97 -30.22
C THR A 272 -0.89 -24.92 -31.36
N PRO A 273 -0.66 -26.02 -32.11
CA PRO A 273 0.30 -26.04 -33.21
C PRO A 273 -0.24 -25.33 -34.46
N SER A 274 0.56 -24.42 -35.02
CA SER A 274 0.35 -23.85 -36.36
C SER A 274 0.66 -24.89 -37.45
N PRO A 275 -0.11 -24.94 -38.55
CA PRO A 275 0.24 -25.70 -39.73
C PRO A 275 1.32 -24.97 -40.55
N THR A 276 2.35 -25.71 -40.96
CA THR A 276 3.41 -25.26 -41.87
C THR A 276 2.90 -25.08 -43.30
N PRO A 277 3.27 -24.01 -44.02
CA PRO A 277 3.09 -23.95 -45.46
C PRO A 277 4.25 -24.70 -46.16
N ARG A 278 3.90 -25.68 -47.01
CA ARG A 278 4.81 -26.27 -47.99
C ARG A 278 5.06 -25.24 -49.10
N TYR A 279 6.31 -24.86 -49.30
CA TYR A 279 6.76 -24.29 -50.56
C TYR A 279 6.75 -25.40 -51.61
N GLY A 280 5.92 -25.23 -52.65
CA GLY A 280 5.94 -26.03 -53.86
C GLY A 280 6.68 -25.26 -54.95
N GLU A 281 7.73 -25.88 -55.48
CA GLU A 281 8.50 -25.49 -56.65
C GLU A 281 7.67 -25.64 -57.94
N GLY A 282 7.74 -24.62 -58.81
CA GLY A 282 7.66 -24.69 -60.29
C GLY A 282 6.37 -25.20 -60.94
N PRO A 283 6.21 -25.02 -62.27
CA PRO A 283 7.16 -24.55 -63.28
C PRO A 283 6.90 -23.11 -63.81
#